data_AF-A0A161T490-F1
#
_entry.id   AF-A0A161T490-F1
#
_cell.length_a   1.000
_cell.length_b   1.000
_cell.length_c   1.000
_cell.angle_alpha   90.00
_cell.angle_beta   90.00
_cell.angle_gamma   90.00
#
_symmetry.space_group_name_H-M   'P 1'
#
loop_
_entity.id
_entity.type
_entity.pdbx_description
1 polymer ?
#
loop_
_entity_poly.entity_id
_entity_poly.type
_entity_poly.pdbx_seq_one_letter_code
_entity_poly.pdbx_strand_id
1 'polypeptide(L)'
;MGSLSDGSDVGAKPIGDQRFYGGRRVGEGRWAILDTLGLLWTDDVDGLQLSSTEATTDRDAATDLRYTLIEQCRRGIGATEAFDTAIAEHGNPPVTTGDLGELI
;
A
#
# COMPACT_ATOMS: atom_id res chain seq x y z
N MET A 1 -18.78 12.75 29.96
CA MET A 1 -18.87 13.73 28.85
C MET A 1 -17.59 14.54 28.83
N GLY A 2 -16.97 14.72 27.65
CA GLY A 2 -15.94 15.75 27.42
C GLY A 2 -14.56 15.22 27.03
N SER A 3 -14.35 15.13 25.72
CA SER A 3 -13.10 14.86 25.00
C SER A 3 -12.11 16.04 25.10
N LEU A 4 -10.80 15.79 24.94
CA LEU A 4 -9.93 16.35 23.88
C LEU A 4 -8.44 16.19 24.22
N SER A 5 -7.76 15.47 23.32
CA SER A 5 -6.40 15.62 22.80
C SER A 5 -5.26 16.13 23.69
N ASP A 6 -4.17 15.38 23.75
CA ASP A 6 -2.87 15.95 23.40
C ASP A 6 -2.03 14.92 22.62
N GLY A 7 -1.58 15.35 21.44
CA GLY A 7 -0.75 14.61 20.51
C GLY A 7 0.44 15.48 20.13
N SER A 8 1.54 15.29 20.85
CA SER A 8 2.87 15.89 20.66
C SER A 8 3.82 14.91 21.35
N ASP A 9 4.91 14.35 20.81
CA ASP A 9 6.03 14.77 19.96
C ASP A 9 6.72 13.40 19.59
N VAL A 10 7.48 13.13 18.51
CA VAL A 10 8.80 13.67 18.17
C VAL A 10 9.17 13.28 16.72
N GLY A 11 9.49 14.27 15.90
CA GLY A 11 10.52 14.20 14.84
C GLY A 11 10.35 13.26 13.64
N ALA A 12 9.70 13.73 12.57
CA ALA A 12 10.19 13.61 11.18
C ALA A 12 9.31 14.41 10.20
N LYS A 13 9.86 15.49 9.63
CA LYS A 13 9.46 16.01 8.31
C LYS A 13 10.47 15.43 7.30
N PRO A 14 10.12 14.39 6.54
CA PRO A 14 9.90 14.45 5.07
C PRO A 14 8.85 13.39 4.62
N ILE A 15 8.28 13.27 3.42
CA ILE A 15 8.29 13.90 2.10
C ILE A 15 6.89 14.51 1.90
N GLY A 16 6.81 15.66 1.20
CA GLY A 16 5.58 16.42 1.01
C GLY A 16 4.46 15.59 0.38
N ASP A 17 3.31 15.61 1.05
CA ASP A 17 2.02 15.02 0.68
C ASP A 17 1.92 13.50 0.65
N GLN A 18 1.82 12.92 1.85
CA GLN A 18 1.16 11.63 2.07
C GLN A 18 -0.26 11.63 1.49
N ARG A 19 -0.43 11.12 0.26
CA ARG A 19 -1.74 10.74 -0.27
C ARG A 19 -2.13 9.37 0.30
N PHE A 20 -2.65 9.42 1.53
CA PHE A 20 -3.37 8.36 2.26
C PHE A 20 -2.98 6.88 2.05
N TYR A 21 -2.33 6.32 3.08
CA TYR A 21 -2.54 4.94 3.55
C TYR A 21 -3.91 4.82 4.27
N GLY A 22 -5.01 5.17 3.60
CA GLY A 22 -6.31 5.39 4.23
C GLY A 22 -7.50 4.85 3.45
N GLY A 23 -7.98 3.68 3.85
CA GLY A 23 -9.42 3.30 3.96
C GLY A 23 -10.38 3.46 2.78
N ARG A 24 -9.98 3.99 1.61
CA ARG A 24 -10.86 4.18 0.45
C ARG A 24 -10.09 3.88 -0.83
N ARG A 25 -10.45 2.78 -1.50
CA ARG A 25 -9.97 2.41 -2.84
C ARG A 25 -10.51 3.40 -3.85
N VAL A 26 -9.64 4.13 -4.57
CA VAL A 26 -10.11 5.00 -5.66
C VAL A 26 -9.00 5.19 -6.70
N GLY A 27 -9.25 4.80 -7.95
CA GLY A 27 -8.54 5.34 -9.11
C GLY A 27 -8.03 4.34 -10.14
N GLU A 28 -7.67 4.90 -11.29
CA GLU A 28 -6.89 4.21 -12.33
C GLU A 28 -5.52 3.79 -11.78
N GLY A 29 -5.09 2.60 -12.14
CA GLY A 29 -3.80 2.07 -11.77
C GLY A 29 -3.65 0.61 -12.13
N ARG A 30 -2.70 -0.06 -11.48
CA ARG A 30 -2.48 -1.50 -11.60
C ARG A 30 -2.52 -2.18 -10.24
N TRP A 31 -3.03 -3.40 -10.22
CA TRP A 31 -3.10 -4.19 -9.01
C TRP A 31 -2.86 -5.67 -9.28
N ALA A 32 -2.44 -6.36 -8.23
CA ALA A 32 -2.39 -7.81 -8.20
C ALA A 32 -2.88 -8.33 -6.85
N ILE A 33 -3.43 -9.53 -6.88
CA ILE A 33 -3.70 -10.29 -5.66
C ILE A 33 -2.45 -11.07 -5.33
N LEU A 34 -1.83 -10.74 -4.20
CA LEU A 34 -0.75 -11.49 -3.58
C LEU A 34 -1.39 -12.61 -2.77
N ASP A 35 -1.01 -13.86 -3.06
CA ASP A 35 -1.52 -15.03 -2.33
C ASP A 35 -1.28 -14.85 -0.83
N THR A 36 -2.30 -15.20 -0.02
CA THR A 36 -2.37 -15.03 1.45
C THR A 36 -2.21 -13.62 2.02
N LEU A 37 -1.74 -12.63 1.25
CA LEU A 37 -1.39 -11.29 1.73
C LEU A 37 -2.45 -10.24 1.40
N GLY A 38 -3.13 -10.35 0.26
CA GLY A 38 -4.22 -9.45 -0.14
C GLY A 38 -4.00 -8.78 -1.49
N LEU A 39 -4.53 -7.57 -1.66
CA LEU A 39 -4.45 -6.84 -2.92
C LEU A 39 -3.43 -5.72 -2.82
N LEU A 40 -2.39 -5.77 -3.65
CA LEU A 40 -1.44 -4.69 -3.85
C LEU A 40 -1.88 -3.85 -5.05
N TRP A 41 -1.91 -2.53 -4.92
CA TRP A 41 -2.31 -1.58 -5.95
C TRP A 41 -1.33 -0.41 -6.03
N THR A 42 -1.11 0.14 -7.21
CA THR A 42 -0.36 1.39 -7.45
C THR A 42 -1.01 2.20 -8.57
N ASP A 43 -0.88 3.53 -8.53
CA ASP A 43 -1.29 4.44 -9.62
C ASP A 43 -0.17 4.70 -10.65
N ASP A 44 0.98 4.04 -10.50
CA ASP A 44 2.19 4.24 -11.32
C ASP A 44 2.77 5.67 -11.31
N VAL A 45 2.39 6.49 -10.32
CA VAL A 45 2.91 7.84 -10.12
C VAL A 45 3.55 7.95 -8.74
N ASP A 46 2.73 7.87 -7.70
CA ASP A 46 3.13 8.12 -6.31
C ASP A 46 2.33 7.31 -5.28
N GLY A 47 1.19 6.75 -5.67
CA GLY A 47 0.34 5.90 -4.86
C GLY A 47 0.77 4.44 -4.87
N LEU A 48 0.91 3.86 -3.67
CA LEU A 48 1.07 2.42 -3.45
C LEU A 48 0.26 2.00 -2.22
N GLN A 49 -0.53 0.95 -2.37
CA GLN A 49 -1.42 0.47 -1.32
C GLN A 49 -1.46 -1.04 -1.24
N LEU A 50 -1.27 -1.58 -0.03
CA LEU A 50 -1.63 -2.96 0.31
C LEU A 50 -2.97 -2.96 1.05
N SER A 51 -3.95 -3.66 0.50
CA SER A 51 -5.29 -3.81 1.08
C SER A 51 -5.54 -5.25 1.50
N SER A 52 -6.05 -5.43 2.72
CA SER A 52 -6.59 -6.72 3.12
C SER A 52 -7.83 -7.06 2.31
N THR A 53 -7.96 -8.32 1.89
CA THR A 53 -9.12 -8.87 1.18
C THR A 53 -9.52 -10.20 1.80
N GLU A 54 -10.52 -10.88 1.24
CA GLU A 54 -10.84 -12.26 1.64
C GLU A 54 -9.69 -13.24 1.38
N ALA A 55 -8.77 -12.91 0.45
CA ALA A 55 -7.55 -13.67 0.21
C ALA A 55 -6.48 -13.46 1.29
N THR A 56 -6.63 -12.46 2.17
CA THR A 56 -5.67 -12.22 3.25
C THR A 56 -5.89 -13.21 4.38
N THR A 57 -5.14 -14.30 4.35
CA THR A 57 -5.15 -15.37 5.36
C THR A 57 -3.95 -15.31 6.29
N ASP A 58 -2.84 -14.67 5.86
CA ASP A 58 -1.63 -14.45 6.65
C ASP A 58 -1.48 -12.96 6.99
N ARG A 59 -2.00 -12.57 8.16
CA ARG A 59 -1.99 -11.17 8.60
C ARG A 59 -0.61 -10.69 9.04
N ASP A 60 0.22 -11.59 9.54
CA ASP A 60 1.55 -11.25 10.02
C ASP A 60 2.45 -10.96 8.81
N ALA A 61 2.45 -11.84 7.81
CA ALA A 61 3.18 -11.61 6.57
C ALA A 61 2.67 -10.37 5.80
N ALA A 62 1.35 -10.11 5.79
CA ALA A 62 0.80 -8.89 5.18
C ALA A 62 1.26 -7.63 5.92
N THR A 63 1.41 -7.71 7.24
CA THR A 63 1.93 -6.60 8.07
C THR A 63 3.41 -6.36 7.81
N ASP A 64 4.20 -7.44 7.71
CA ASP A 64 5.63 -7.35 7.38
C ASP A 64 5.85 -6.73 5.99
N LEU A 65 5.09 -7.16 4.99
CA LEU A 65 5.13 -6.56 3.65
C LEU A 65 4.80 -5.06 3.72
N ARG A 66 3.77 -4.68 4.47
CA ARG A 66 3.42 -3.26 4.65
C ARG A 66 4.59 -2.46 5.23
N TYR A 67 5.30 -2.99 6.22
CA TYR A 67 6.48 -2.31 6.77
C TYR A 67 7.64 -2.23 5.79
N THR A 68 7.87 -3.29 5.01
CA THR A 68 8.86 -3.28 3.93
C THR A 68 8.59 -2.19 2.90
N LEU A 69 7.34 -2.04 2.45
CA LEU A 69 6.95 -0.99 1.50
C LEU A 69 7.15 0.42 2.09
N ILE A 70 6.83 0.62 3.37
CA ILE A 70 7.08 1.88 4.07
C ILE A 70 8.58 2.18 4.12
N GLU A 71 9.43 1.19 4.38
CA GLU A 71 10.87 1.37 4.43
C GLU A 71 11.46 1.68 3.04
N GLN A 72 10.96 1.03 1.99
CA GLN A 72 11.34 1.36 0.61
C GLN A 72 10.99 2.81 0.27
N CYS A 73 9.78 3.26 0.61
CA CYS A 73 9.36 4.65 0.45
C CYS A 73 10.30 5.63 1.20
N ARG A 74 10.70 5.31 2.45
CA ARG A 74 11.66 6.12 3.23
C ARG A 74 13.04 6.20 2.58
N ARG A 75 13.46 5.16 1.86
CA ARG A 75 14.70 5.11 1.10
C ARG A 75 14.62 5.85 -0.24
N GLY A 76 13.46 6.42 -0.58
CA GLY A 76 13.22 7.16 -1.82
C GLY A 76 12.90 6.27 -3.02
N ILE A 77 12.53 5.02 -2.80
CA ILE A 77 12.08 4.11 -3.87
C ILE A 77 10.68 4.54 -4.32
N GLY A 78 10.47 4.64 -5.62
CA GLY A 78 9.20 5.04 -6.22
C GLY A 78 8.11 3.98 -6.07
N ALA A 79 6.84 4.39 -6.11
CA ALA A 79 5.69 3.50 -5.97
C ALA A 79 5.68 2.36 -7.00
N THR A 80 5.95 2.68 -8.28
CA THR A 80 6.05 1.71 -9.36
C THR A 80 7.14 0.67 -9.11
N GLU A 81 8.34 1.12 -8.73
CA GLU A 81 9.48 0.23 -8.47
C GLU A 81 9.23 -0.67 -7.26
N ALA A 82 8.66 -0.12 -6.19
CA ALA A 82 8.28 -0.88 -5.00
C ALA A 82 7.19 -1.92 -5.31
N PHE A 83 6.20 -1.56 -6.15
CA PHE A 83 5.20 -2.49 -6.65
C PHE A 83 5.83 -3.63 -7.44
N ASP A 84 6.64 -3.32 -8.46
CA ASP A 84 7.26 -4.33 -9.32
C ASP A 84 8.17 -5.27 -8.52
N THR A 85 8.90 -4.73 -7.56
CA THR A 85 9.74 -5.52 -6.65
C THR A 85 8.89 -6.49 -5.83
N ALA A 86 7.80 -6.02 -5.21
CA ALA A 86 6.91 -6.88 -4.45
C ALA A 86 6.25 -7.96 -5.33
N ILE A 87 5.79 -7.61 -6.54
CA ILE A 87 5.23 -8.58 -7.50
C ILE A 87 6.27 -9.67 -7.84
N ALA A 88 7.51 -9.28 -8.11
CA ALA A 88 8.58 -10.21 -8.42
C ALA A 88 8.92 -11.14 -7.24
N GLU A 89 9.01 -10.60 -6.02
CA GLU A 89 9.28 -11.35 -4.79
C GLU A 89 8.17 -12.35 -4.45
N HIS A 90 6.93 -12.06 -4.84
CA HIS A 90 5.77 -12.91 -4.59
C HIS A 90 5.39 -13.81 -5.79
N GLY A 91 6.32 -14.05 -6.71
CA GLY A 91 6.15 -15.06 -7.76
C GLY A 91 5.46 -14.57 -9.04
N ASN A 92 5.43 -13.26 -9.27
CA ASN A 92 4.81 -12.61 -10.42
C ASN A 92 3.33 -13.00 -10.63
N PRO A 93 2.45 -12.73 -9.65
CA PRO A 93 1.02 -12.92 -9.84
C PRO A 93 0.51 -12.05 -11.00
N PRO A 94 -0.61 -12.43 -11.63
CA PRO A 94 -1.21 -11.64 -12.71
C PRO A 94 -1.51 -10.21 -12.26
N VAL A 95 -0.92 -9.24 -12.97
CA VAL A 95 -1.16 -7.81 -12.78
C VAL A 95 -2.29 -7.39 -13.71
N THR A 96 -3.30 -6.73 -13.14
CA THR A 96 -4.42 -6.14 -13.88
C THR A 96 -4.28 -4.62 -13.86
N THR A 97 -4.61 -3.96 -14.97
CA THR A 97 -4.63 -2.49 -15.09
C THR A 97 -6.05 -2.02 -15.39
N GLY A 98 -6.49 -0.93 -14.76
CA GLY A 98 -7.83 -0.35 -14.95
C GLY A 98 -8.20 0.60 -13.84
N ASP A 99 -9.49 0.91 -13.67
CA ASP A 99 -9.99 1.60 -12.48
C ASP A 99 -10.38 0.56 -11.41
N LEU A 100 -9.69 0.58 -10.28
CA LEU A 100 -10.00 -0.32 -9.16
C LEU A 100 -11.42 -0.06 -8.60
N GLY A 101 -11.93 1.17 -8.75
CA GLY A 101 -13.28 1.58 -8.35
C GLY A 101 -14.40 0.88 -9.12
N GLU A 102 -14.13 0.35 -10.32
CA GLU A 102 -15.11 -0.44 -11.08
C GLU A 102 -15.16 -1.91 -10.64
N LEU A 103 -14.18 -2.35 -9.83
CA LEU A 103 -14.04 -3.75 -9.41
C LEU A 103 -14.67 -4.06 -8.03
N ILE A 104 -15.15 -3.05 -7.31
CA ILE A 104 -15.69 -3.12 -5.93
C ILE A 104 -17.15 -2.71 -5.83
#